data_AF-G5GK34-F1
#
_entry.id   AF-G5GK34-F1
#
_cell.length_a   1.000
_cell.length_b   1.000
_cell.length_c   1.000
_cell.angle_alpha   90.00
_cell.angle_beta   90.00
_cell.angle_gamma   90.00
#
_symmetry.space_group_name_H-M   'P 1'
#
loop_
_entity.id
_entity.type
_entity.pdbx_description
1 polymer ?
#
loop_
_entity_poly.entity_id
_entity_poly.type
_entity_poly.pdbx_seq_one_letter_code
_entity_poly.pdbx_strand_id
1 'polypeptide(L)'
;MTAAESLWQSLGLEKKEEKILSGIESRMRECKVEEIVTLCPNCYHYLKPKIGIKLISIYEKLRELGIGRKLSGEFPVFLPCPDKEPKNLYKDIEFFIDGDIKEANKAQCCGLGGCACVKEPDLAYKMACSMKENEGQVYTYCATCAGNLERKGCAPLKHILNEIIGSDEKAALKTSMINRAMTKFK
;
A
#
# COMPACT_ATOMS: atom_id res chain seq x y z
N MET A 1 -15.88 21.30 -0.28
CA MET A 1 -15.59 19.87 -0.54
C MET A 1 -15.73 19.15 0.78
N THR A 2 -16.80 18.38 0.94
CA THR A 2 -17.14 17.68 2.17
C THR A 2 -16.02 16.70 2.52
N ALA A 3 -15.42 16.85 3.70
CA ALA A 3 -14.58 15.81 4.27
C ALA A 3 -15.39 14.52 4.23
N ALA A 4 -14.95 13.53 3.46
CA ALA A 4 -15.47 12.18 3.64
C ALA A 4 -15.31 11.86 5.13
N GLU A 5 -16.40 11.55 5.81
CA GLU A 5 -16.35 11.11 7.21
C GLU A 5 -15.28 10.03 7.31
N SER A 6 -14.34 10.22 8.24
CA SER A 6 -13.29 9.22 8.41
C SER A 6 -13.94 7.90 8.84
N LEU A 7 -13.37 6.76 8.45
CA LEU A 7 -13.88 5.45 8.92
C LEU A 7 -14.00 5.42 10.46
N TRP A 8 -13.08 6.09 11.16
CA TRP A 8 -13.10 6.22 12.61
C TRP A 8 -14.30 7.01 13.12
N GLN A 9 -14.69 8.09 12.43
CA GLN A 9 -15.91 8.84 12.74
C GLN A 9 -17.16 7.99 12.56
N SER A 10 -17.26 7.29 11.43
CA SER A 10 -18.41 6.41 11.16
C SER A 10 -18.55 5.25 12.18
N LEU A 11 -17.46 4.92 12.88
CA LEU A 11 -17.42 3.88 13.91
C LEU A 11 -17.48 4.43 15.35
N GLY A 12 -17.53 5.76 15.55
CA GLY A 12 -17.48 6.39 16.88
C GLY A 12 -16.17 6.15 17.64
N LEU A 13 -15.06 6.01 16.92
CA LEU A 13 -13.74 5.65 17.44
C LEU A 13 -12.72 6.79 17.35
N GLU A 14 -13.15 8.04 17.20
CA GLU A 14 -12.29 9.22 17.00
C GLU A 14 -11.32 9.42 18.16
N LYS A 15 -11.80 9.30 19.41
CA LYS A 15 -10.93 9.41 20.61
C LYS A 15 -9.84 8.34 20.61
N LYS A 16 -10.13 7.15 20.09
CA LYS A 16 -9.17 6.07 19.98
C LYS A 16 -8.17 6.33 18.86
N GLU A 17 -8.62 6.85 17.73
CA GLU A 17 -7.76 7.31 16.64
C GLU A 17 -6.76 8.37 17.14
N GLU A 18 -7.25 9.42 17.80
CA GLU A 18 -6.42 10.50 18.35
C GLU A 18 -5.38 9.98 19.35
N LYS A 19 -5.79 9.10 20.28
CA LYS A 19 -4.87 8.47 21.24
C LYS A 19 -3.79 7.63 20.54
N ILE A 20 -4.12 6.93 19.46
CA ILE A 20 -3.15 6.12 18.71
C ILE A 20 -2.17 7.03 17.97
N LEU A 21 -2.67 8.07 17.28
CA LEU A 21 -1.86 9.00 16.51
C LEU A 21 -0.90 9.78 17.41
N SER A 22 -1.39 10.37 18.50
CA SER A 22 -0.56 11.05 19.50
C SER A 22 0.50 10.12 20.10
N GLY A 23 0.14 8.86 20.39
CA GLY A 23 1.09 7.87 20.88
C GLY A 23 2.18 7.51 19.86
N ILE A 24 1.82 7.39 18.57
CA ILE A 24 2.80 7.17 17.49
C ILE A 24 3.75 8.37 17.40
N GLU A 25 3.21 9.58 17.37
CA GLU A 25 4.01 10.80 17.23
C GLU A 25 4.93 11.04 18.44
N SER A 26 4.44 10.85 19.67
CA SER A 26 5.26 10.97 20.90
C SER A 26 6.47 10.05 20.85
N ARG A 27 6.27 8.77 20.54
CA ARG A 27 7.38 7.80 20.45
C ARG A 27 8.40 8.20 19.38
N MET A 28 7.94 8.67 18.23
CA MET A 28 8.85 9.12 17.17
C MET A 28 9.64 10.37 17.59
N ARG A 29 9.00 11.33 18.29
CA ARG A 29 9.68 12.53 18.82
C ARG A 29 10.66 12.21 19.94
N GLU A 30 10.31 11.28 20.84
CA GLU A 30 11.20 10.77 21.88
C GLU A 30 12.47 10.13 21.28
N CYS A 31 12.32 9.39 20.18
CA CYS A 31 13.42 8.85 19.41
C CYS A 31 14.13 9.89 18.50
N LYS A 32 13.74 11.17 18.56
CA LYS A 32 14.28 12.27 17.72
C LYS A 32 14.21 11.97 16.22
N VAL A 33 13.13 11.30 15.79
CA VAL A 33 12.90 11.02 14.37
C VAL A 33 12.60 12.31 13.63
N GLU A 34 13.42 12.62 12.63
CA GLU A 34 13.26 13.80 11.77
C GLU A 34 12.39 13.50 10.55
N GLU A 35 12.36 12.24 10.12
CA GLU A 35 11.66 11.81 8.91
C GLU A 35 11.11 10.39 9.02
N ILE A 36 9.88 10.20 8.54
CA ILE A 36 9.19 8.91 8.44
C ILE A 36 9.10 8.51 6.97
N VAL A 37 9.71 7.38 6.62
CA VAL A 37 9.61 6.79 5.27
C VAL A 37 8.51 5.74 5.27
N THR A 38 7.49 5.94 4.43
CA THR A 38 6.36 5.01 4.31
C THR A 38 6.45 4.17 3.06
N LEU A 39 6.24 2.86 3.20
CA LEU A 39 6.31 1.92 2.08
C LEU A 39 4.96 1.71 1.39
N CYS A 40 3.86 1.93 2.10
CA CYS A 40 2.51 1.63 1.62
C CYS A 40 1.70 2.92 1.43
N PRO A 41 0.95 3.06 0.32
CA PRO A 41 0.09 4.21 0.07
C PRO A 41 -0.93 4.46 1.18
N ASN A 42 -1.41 3.40 1.85
CA ASN A 42 -2.32 3.57 2.99
C ASN A 42 -1.66 4.34 4.14
N CYS A 43 -0.44 3.97 4.50
CA CYS A 43 0.30 4.66 5.55
C CYS A 43 0.63 6.10 5.13
N TYR A 44 1.08 6.29 3.88
CA TYR A 44 1.39 7.60 3.34
C TYR A 44 0.19 8.55 3.42
N HIS A 45 -0.93 8.21 2.78
CA HIS A 45 -2.09 9.10 2.70
C HIS A 45 -2.79 9.30 4.04
N TYR A 46 -2.78 8.29 4.92
CA TYR A 46 -3.44 8.39 6.21
C TYR A 46 -2.63 9.19 7.23
N LEU A 47 -1.31 8.96 7.32
CA LEU A 47 -0.46 9.57 8.35
C LEU A 47 0.05 10.96 7.94
N LYS A 48 0.31 11.21 6.65
CA LYS A 48 0.90 12.47 6.16
C LYS A 48 0.14 13.72 6.60
N PRO A 49 -1.20 13.80 6.54
CA PRO A 49 -1.93 14.97 7.01
C PRO A 49 -2.13 15.03 8.54
N LYS A 50 -1.71 14.00 9.29
CA LYS A 50 -2.06 13.80 10.71
C LYS A 50 -0.87 13.77 11.66
N ILE A 51 0.35 13.65 11.15
CA ILE A 51 1.59 13.63 11.96
C ILE A 51 2.43 14.84 11.60
N GLY A 52 2.92 15.57 12.61
CA GLY A 52 3.75 16.77 12.44
C GLY A 52 5.24 16.50 12.22
N ILE A 53 5.62 15.30 11.78
CA ILE A 53 6.99 14.89 11.42
C ILE A 53 7.03 14.73 9.90
N LYS A 54 8.14 15.10 9.26
CA LYS A 54 8.29 14.96 7.80
C LYS A 54 7.98 13.52 7.39
N LEU A 55 7.04 13.34 6.46
CA LEU A 55 6.62 12.02 6.00
C LEU A 55 6.67 11.95 4.47
N ILE A 56 7.49 11.03 3.99
CA ILE A 56 7.73 10.81 2.55
C ILE A 56 7.46 9.37 2.15
N SER A 57 7.33 9.16 0.84
CA SER A 57 7.21 7.81 0.28
C SER A 57 8.59 7.15 0.22
N ILE A 58 8.62 5.81 0.22
CA ILE A 58 9.86 5.06 -0.03
C ILE A 58 10.46 5.42 -1.39
N TYR A 59 9.65 5.68 -2.41
CA TYR A 59 10.11 6.03 -3.75
C TYR A 59 10.77 7.42 -3.78
N GLU A 60 10.20 8.40 -3.06
CA GLU A 60 10.81 9.72 -2.87
C GLU A 60 12.18 9.59 -2.18
N LYS A 61 12.28 8.79 -1.10
CA LYS A 61 13.56 8.59 -0.41
C LYS A 61 14.58 7.88 -1.30
N LEU A 62 14.18 6.83 -2.02
CA LEU A 62 15.06 6.10 -2.92
C LEU A 62 15.62 7.03 -4.02
N ARG A 63 14.77 7.90 -4.57
CA ARG A 63 15.17 8.92 -5.54
C ARG A 63 16.18 9.91 -4.94
N GLU A 64 15.91 10.41 -3.73
CA GLU A 64 16.81 11.32 -3.00
C GLU A 64 18.20 10.68 -2.76
N LEU A 65 18.24 9.40 -2.43
CA LEU A 65 19.48 8.67 -2.16
C LEU A 65 20.19 8.15 -3.42
N GLY A 66 19.58 8.26 -4.60
CA GLY A 66 20.10 7.64 -5.83
C GLY A 66 20.12 6.11 -5.78
N ILE A 67 19.24 5.50 -4.99
CA ILE A 67 19.13 4.05 -4.84
C ILE A 67 17.94 3.55 -5.67
N GLY A 68 18.14 2.45 -6.39
CA GLY A 68 17.11 1.80 -7.18
C GLY A 68 17.49 1.72 -8.66
N ARG A 69 16.98 0.68 -9.31
CA ARG A 69 17.22 0.40 -10.72
C ARG A 69 16.21 1.15 -11.57
N LYS A 70 16.66 1.59 -12.75
CA LYS A 70 15.76 1.96 -13.84
C LYS A 70 15.22 0.68 -14.50
N LEU A 71 13.91 0.60 -14.65
CA LEU A 71 13.21 -0.55 -15.19
C LEU A 71 12.69 -0.21 -16.59
N SER A 72 13.14 -0.96 -17.60
CA SER A 72 12.67 -0.80 -18.97
C SER A 72 11.56 -1.80 -19.31
N GLY A 73 10.54 -1.35 -20.05
CA GLY A 73 9.42 -2.19 -20.49
C GLY A 73 8.06 -1.58 -20.21
N GLU A 74 7.03 -2.43 -20.23
CA GLU A 74 5.65 -2.05 -19.88
C GLU A 74 5.28 -2.57 -18.49
N PHE A 75 4.69 -1.70 -17.68
CA PHE A 75 4.32 -1.98 -16.30
C PHE A 75 2.82 -1.72 -16.09
N PRO A 76 1.96 -2.73 -16.32
CA PRO A 76 0.57 -2.70 -15.88
C PRO A 76 0.51 -2.70 -14.35
N VAL A 77 -0.01 -1.63 -13.75
CA VAL A 77 -0.02 -1.41 -12.31
C VAL A 77 -1.45 -1.37 -11.78
N PHE A 78 -1.76 -2.23 -10.82
CA PHE A 78 -2.97 -2.15 -10.02
C PHE A 78 -2.83 -1.06 -8.94
N LEU A 79 -3.66 -0.01 -9.05
CA LEU A 79 -3.62 1.15 -8.17
C LEU A 79 -4.27 0.84 -6.80
N PRO A 80 -3.51 0.94 -5.69
CA PRO A 80 -4.05 0.80 -4.35
C PRO A 80 -5.04 1.91 -4.02
N CYS A 81 -6.12 1.57 -3.31
CA CYS A 81 -7.26 2.45 -3.07
C CYS A 81 -6.90 3.88 -2.61
N PRO A 82 -5.98 4.09 -1.64
CA PRO A 82 -5.66 5.43 -1.14
C PRO A 82 -4.95 6.32 -2.17
N ASP A 83 -4.34 5.73 -3.20
CA ASP A 83 -3.52 6.43 -4.19
C ASP A 83 -4.16 6.48 -5.59
N LYS A 84 -5.40 6.00 -5.74
CA LYS A 84 -6.10 5.95 -7.04
C LYS A 84 -6.28 7.32 -7.70
N GLU A 85 -6.84 8.27 -6.95
CA GLU A 85 -7.06 9.64 -7.42
C GLU A 85 -5.80 10.52 -7.29
N PRO A 86 -5.13 10.58 -6.12
CA PRO A 86 -4.01 11.52 -5.96
C PRO A 86 -2.76 11.09 -6.74
N LYS A 87 -2.57 9.78 -6.94
CA LYS A 87 -1.44 9.19 -7.70
C LYS A 87 -0.08 9.72 -7.25
N ASN A 88 0.09 9.98 -5.97
CA ASN A 88 1.32 10.55 -5.43
C ASN A 88 2.45 9.52 -5.53
N LEU A 89 2.21 8.30 -5.03
CA LEU A 89 3.22 7.24 -5.10
C LEU A 89 3.36 6.73 -6.52
N TYR A 90 2.28 6.65 -7.29
CA TYR A 90 2.33 6.31 -8.72
C TYR A 90 3.30 7.22 -9.48
N LYS A 91 3.22 8.54 -9.29
CA LYS A 91 4.14 9.51 -9.92
C LYS A 91 5.57 9.41 -9.41
N ASP A 92 5.78 9.10 -8.12
CA ASP A 92 7.13 8.85 -7.63
C ASP A 92 7.75 7.59 -8.27
N ILE A 93 6.94 6.57 -8.54
CA ILE A 93 7.37 5.34 -9.21
C ILE A 93 7.79 5.61 -10.65
N GLU A 94 7.13 6.53 -11.37
CA GLU A 94 7.49 6.91 -12.75
C GLU A 94 8.97 7.30 -12.89
N PHE A 95 9.58 7.87 -11.84
CA PHE A 95 11.00 8.17 -11.83
C PHE A 95 11.88 6.93 -12.09
N PHE A 96 11.44 5.73 -11.69
CA PHE A 96 12.20 4.49 -11.83
C PHE A 96 11.89 3.73 -13.12
N ILE A 97 10.97 4.22 -13.95
CA ILE A 97 10.51 3.52 -15.16
C ILE A 97 11.06 4.22 -16.41
N ASP A 98 11.79 3.47 -17.23
CA ASP A 98 12.23 3.88 -18.56
C ASP A 98 11.34 3.16 -19.59
N GLY A 99 10.07 3.57 -19.65
CA GLY A 99 9.02 2.91 -20.44
C GLY A 99 7.62 3.36 -20.02
N ASP A 100 6.63 2.51 -20.28
CA ASP A 100 5.22 2.81 -20.02
C ASP A 100 4.76 2.20 -18.69
N ILE A 101 4.28 3.06 -17.78
CA ILE A 101 3.47 2.63 -16.63
C ILE A 101 1.99 2.85 -16.97
N LYS A 102 1.19 1.78 -16.93
CA LYS A 102 -0.22 1.78 -17.34
C LYS A 102 -1.09 1.24 -16.22
N GLU A 103 -2.28 1.78 -16.05
CA GLU A 103 -3.19 1.29 -15.01
C GLU A 103 -3.84 -0.04 -15.41
N ALA A 104 -3.69 -1.06 -14.55
CA ALA A 104 -4.38 -2.34 -14.68
C ALA A 104 -5.75 -2.25 -13.97
N ASN A 105 -6.76 -1.76 -14.69
CA ASN A 105 -8.07 -1.38 -14.14
C ASN A 105 -9.17 -2.44 -14.22
N LYS A 106 -8.83 -3.72 -14.44
CA LYS A 106 -9.82 -4.81 -14.47
C LYS A 106 -10.50 -5.07 -13.12
N ALA A 107 -9.90 -4.64 -12.01
CA ALA A 107 -10.55 -4.62 -10.70
C ALA A 107 -10.48 -3.25 -10.05
N GLN A 108 -11.57 -2.88 -9.38
CA GLN A 108 -11.60 -1.67 -8.58
C GLN A 108 -10.97 -1.86 -7.19
N CYS A 109 -10.95 -3.06 -6.62
CA CYS A 109 -10.46 -3.28 -5.27
C CYS A 109 -9.91 -4.69 -5.09
N CYS A 110 -8.86 -4.84 -4.27
CA CYS A 110 -8.36 -6.16 -3.90
C CYS A 110 -9.29 -6.92 -2.94
N GLY A 111 -10.29 -6.23 -2.35
CA GLY A 111 -11.30 -6.82 -1.47
C GLY A 111 -10.84 -7.15 -0.04
N LEU A 112 -9.69 -6.65 0.44
CA LEU A 112 -9.27 -6.88 1.84
C LEU A 112 -9.67 -5.75 2.81
N GLY A 113 -9.66 -4.50 2.34
CA GLY A 113 -9.86 -3.33 3.20
C GLY A 113 -11.32 -3.09 3.61
N GLY A 114 -11.53 -2.14 4.52
CA GLY A 114 -12.86 -1.60 4.84
C GLY A 114 -13.86 -2.60 5.40
N CYS A 115 -13.40 -3.64 6.10
CA CYS A 115 -14.22 -4.75 6.62
C CYS A 115 -14.97 -5.57 5.54
N ALA A 116 -14.73 -5.32 4.25
CA ALA A 116 -15.45 -5.97 3.16
C ALA A 116 -15.27 -7.50 3.18
N CYS A 117 -14.08 -7.99 3.48
CA CYS A 117 -13.82 -9.43 3.58
C CYS A 117 -14.57 -10.13 4.73
N VAL A 118 -15.05 -9.37 5.72
CA VAL A 118 -15.81 -9.90 6.88
C VAL A 118 -17.31 -9.73 6.67
N LYS A 119 -17.73 -8.56 6.17
CA LYS A 119 -19.15 -8.19 6.05
C LYS A 119 -19.77 -8.65 4.72
N GLU A 120 -18.98 -8.64 3.64
CA GLU A 120 -19.42 -8.92 2.27
C GLU A 120 -18.40 -9.83 1.55
N PRO A 121 -18.11 -11.02 2.09
CA PRO A 121 -17.01 -11.88 1.62
C PRO A 121 -17.13 -12.27 0.15
N ASP A 122 -18.34 -12.55 -0.33
CA ASP A 122 -18.59 -12.95 -1.72
C ASP A 122 -18.31 -11.81 -2.69
N LEU A 123 -18.76 -10.59 -2.37
CA LEU A 123 -18.49 -9.40 -3.17
C LEU A 123 -16.99 -9.09 -3.17
N ALA A 124 -16.36 -9.12 -2.00
CA ALA A 124 -14.93 -8.91 -1.83
C ALA A 124 -14.10 -9.96 -2.60
N TYR A 125 -14.58 -11.19 -2.69
CA TYR A 125 -13.98 -12.23 -3.50
C TYR A 125 -14.13 -11.94 -4.99
N LYS A 126 -15.36 -11.74 -5.48
CA LYS A 126 -15.67 -11.46 -6.90
C LYS A 126 -14.90 -10.27 -7.44
N MET A 127 -14.87 -9.17 -6.69
CA MET A 127 -14.17 -7.94 -7.09
C MET A 127 -12.66 -8.13 -7.22
N ALA A 128 -12.07 -8.98 -6.38
CA ALA A 128 -10.66 -9.30 -6.52
C ALA A 128 -10.40 -10.28 -7.67
N CYS A 129 -11.32 -11.23 -7.90
CA CYS A 129 -11.22 -12.20 -8.98
C CYS A 129 -11.33 -11.59 -10.38
N SER A 130 -11.91 -10.41 -10.56
CA SER A 130 -11.86 -9.72 -11.86
C SER A 130 -10.43 -9.38 -12.28
N MET A 131 -9.44 -9.38 -11.37
CA MET A 131 -8.03 -9.29 -11.74
C MET A 131 -7.50 -10.50 -12.50
N LYS A 132 -8.18 -11.66 -12.46
CA LYS A 132 -7.81 -12.85 -13.23
C LYS A 132 -7.94 -12.66 -14.74
N GLU A 133 -8.72 -11.66 -15.15
CA GLU A 133 -8.89 -11.28 -16.55
C GLU A 133 -7.72 -10.45 -17.11
N ASN A 134 -6.73 -10.10 -16.27
CA ASN A 134 -5.49 -9.51 -16.78
C ASN A 134 -4.60 -10.62 -17.35
N GLU A 135 -4.09 -10.37 -18.54
CA GLU A 135 -3.08 -11.20 -19.16
C GLU A 135 -1.69 -10.71 -18.76
N GLY A 136 -0.76 -11.65 -18.53
CA GLY A 136 0.63 -11.33 -18.23
C GLY A 136 0.88 -10.85 -16.79
N GLN A 137 2.02 -10.17 -16.62
CA GLN A 137 2.52 -9.69 -15.34
C GLN A 137 1.81 -8.39 -14.93
N VAL A 138 1.33 -8.34 -13.69
CA VAL A 138 0.76 -7.11 -13.09
C VAL A 138 1.62 -6.70 -11.90
N TYR A 139 1.71 -5.40 -11.66
CA TYR A 139 2.44 -4.83 -10.55
C TYR A 139 1.50 -4.12 -9.58
N THR A 140 1.90 -3.97 -8.34
CA THR A 140 1.27 -3.06 -7.38
C THR A 140 2.32 -2.51 -6.43
N TYR A 141 1.98 -1.44 -5.71
CA TYR A 141 2.85 -0.82 -4.71
C TYR A 141 2.20 -0.83 -3.32
N CYS A 142 1.33 -1.81 -3.08
CA CYS A 142 0.74 -2.09 -1.78
C CYS A 142 0.91 -3.56 -1.44
N ALA A 143 1.70 -3.86 -0.40
CA ALA A 143 1.94 -5.22 0.09
C ALA A 143 0.63 -5.97 0.43
N THR A 144 -0.38 -5.26 0.93
CA THR A 144 -1.70 -5.82 1.22
C THR A 144 -2.42 -6.26 -0.06
N CYS A 145 -2.37 -5.44 -1.11
CA CYS A 145 -2.95 -5.79 -2.40
C CYS A 145 -2.19 -6.95 -3.04
N ALA A 146 -0.85 -6.90 -3.00
CA ALA A 146 0.04 -7.97 -3.46
C ALA A 146 -0.36 -9.32 -2.85
N GLY A 147 -0.33 -9.42 -1.52
CA GLY A 147 -0.62 -10.67 -0.84
C GLY A 147 -2.07 -11.14 -0.98
N ASN A 148 -3.06 -10.24 -1.04
CA ASN A 148 -4.46 -10.66 -1.13
C ASN A 148 -4.85 -11.14 -2.53
N LEU A 149 -4.37 -10.47 -3.58
CA LEU A 149 -4.63 -10.85 -4.97
C LEU A 149 -3.87 -12.13 -5.33
N GLU A 150 -2.62 -12.27 -4.87
CA GLU A 150 -1.83 -13.49 -5.05
C GLU A 150 -2.51 -14.69 -4.37
N ARG A 151 -3.00 -14.53 -3.12
CA ARG A 151 -3.76 -15.58 -2.42
C ARG A 151 -5.00 -16.05 -3.19
N LYS A 152 -5.62 -15.16 -3.97
CA LYS A 152 -6.83 -15.46 -4.77
C LYS A 152 -6.50 -16.03 -6.16
N GLY A 153 -5.22 -16.23 -6.47
CA GLY A 153 -4.76 -16.73 -7.77
C GLY A 153 -5.04 -15.76 -8.91
N CYS A 154 -5.00 -14.45 -8.64
CA CYS A 154 -4.98 -13.46 -9.70
C CYS A 154 -3.63 -13.53 -10.45
N ALA A 155 -3.56 -12.98 -11.67
CA ALA A 155 -2.36 -12.90 -12.52
C ALA A 155 -1.05 -12.74 -11.72
N PRO A 156 0.11 -13.23 -12.20
CA PRO A 156 1.36 -13.08 -11.47
C PRO A 156 1.54 -11.62 -11.05
N LEU A 157 1.50 -11.38 -9.74
CA LEU A 157 1.42 -10.06 -9.15
C LEU A 157 2.69 -9.81 -8.35
N LYS A 158 3.40 -8.75 -8.69
CA LYS A 158 4.63 -8.37 -8.01
C LYS A 158 4.51 -7.01 -7.35
N HIS A 159 5.25 -6.83 -6.27
CA HIS A 159 5.41 -5.51 -5.66
C HIS A 159 6.49 -4.73 -6.43
N ILE A 160 6.15 -3.59 -7.04
CA ILE A 160 7.06 -2.86 -7.93
C ILE A 160 8.33 -2.36 -7.23
N LEU A 161 8.25 -2.08 -5.91
CA LEU A 161 9.42 -1.76 -5.10
C LEU A 161 10.49 -2.86 -5.18
N ASN A 162 10.09 -4.13 -5.25
CA ASN A 162 11.03 -5.26 -5.28
C ASN A 162 11.83 -5.26 -6.58
N GLU A 163 11.19 -4.92 -7.71
CA GLU A 163 11.89 -4.75 -8.99
C GLU A 163 12.87 -3.57 -8.93
N ILE A 164 12.43 -2.44 -8.35
CA ILE A 164 13.26 -1.23 -8.22
C ILE A 164 14.51 -1.51 -7.37
N ILE A 165 14.39 -2.19 -6.24
CA ILE A 165 15.53 -2.48 -5.36
C ILE A 165 16.27 -3.77 -5.74
N GLY A 166 15.76 -4.54 -6.70
CA GLY A 166 16.33 -5.83 -7.10
C GLY A 166 16.20 -6.93 -6.05
N SER A 167 15.08 -6.96 -5.32
CA SER A 167 14.76 -7.96 -4.30
C SER A 167 13.86 -9.05 -4.87
N ASP A 168 14.14 -10.30 -4.50
CA ASP A 168 13.30 -11.46 -4.81
C ASP A 168 12.27 -11.76 -3.70
N GLU A 169 12.04 -10.80 -2.79
CA GLU A 169 11.09 -10.97 -1.70
C GLU A 169 9.68 -11.26 -2.22
N LYS A 170 9.01 -12.24 -1.59
CA LYS A 170 7.65 -12.65 -1.90
C LYS A 170 6.76 -12.47 -0.70
N ALA A 171 5.46 -12.28 -0.94
CA ALA A 171 4.50 -12.17 0.15
C ALA A 171 4.50 -13.47 0.98
N ALA A 172 4.56 -13.32 2.31
CA ALA A 172 4.50 -14.43 3.26
C ALA A 172 3.08 -15.00 3.38
N LEU A 173 2.53 -15.57 2.29
CA LEU A 173 1.12 -15.95 2.19
C LEU A 173 0.69 -16.98 3.23
N LYS A 174 1.55 -18.00 3.47
CA LYS A 174 1.27 -19.15 4.35
C LYS A 174 1.54 -18.85 5.82
N THR A 175 2.55 -18.03 6.10
CA THR A 175 3.02 -17.78 7.47
C THR A 175 2.52 -16.46 8.05
N SER A 176 1.75 -15.65 7.30
CA SER A 176 1.35 -14.30 7.75
C SER A 176 0.62 -14.26 9.11
N MET A 177 -0.13 -15.29 9.48
CA MET A 177 -0.78 -15.34 10.81
C MET A 177 0.22 -15.70 11.92
N ILE A 178 1.11 -16.66 11.65
CA ILE A 178 2.19 -17.06 12.56
C ILE A 178 3.11 -15.87 12.81
N ASN A 179 3.54 -15.18 11.75
CA ASN A 179 4.38 -13.99 11.85
C ASN A 179 3.74 -12.93 12.74
N ARG A 180 2.45 -12.61 12.54
CA ARG A 180 1.72 -11.64 13.39
C ARG A 180 1.63 -12.07 14.85
N ALA A 181 1.47 -13.36 15.12
CA ALA A 181 1.45 -13.88 16.48
C ALA A 181 2.83 -13.76 17.15
N MET A 182 3.90 -14.04 16.40
CA MET A 182 5.29 -13.96 16.88
C MET A 182 5.77 -12.51 17.06
N THR A 183 5.28 -11.57 16.24
CA THR A 183 5.65 -10.14 16.30
C THR A 183 4.72 -9.30 17.18
N LYS A 184 3.99 -9.90 18.12
CA LYS A 184 3.28 -9.10 19.13
C LYS A 184 4.32 -8.31 19.93
N PHE A 185 4.47 -7.03 19.60
CA PHE A 185 5.24 -6.08 20.38
C PHE A 185 4.64 -6.09 21.80
N LYS A 186 5.45 -6.52 22.77
CA LYS A 186 5.14 -6.40 24.19
C LYS A 186 5.10 -4.93 24.60
#